data_AF-A0A2S6QVM5-F1
#
_entry.id   AF-A0A2S6QVM5-F1
#
_cell.length_a   1.000
_cell.length_b   1.000
_cell.length_c   1.000
_cell.angle_alpha   90.00
_cell.angle_beta   90.00
_cell.angle_gamma   90.00
#
_symmetry.space_group_name_H-M   'P 1'
#
loop_
_entity.id
_entity.type
_entity.pdbx_description
1 polymer ?
#
loop_
_entity_poly.entity_id
_entity_poly.type
_entity_poly.pdbx_seq_one_letter_code
_entity_poly.pdbx_strand_id
1 'polypeptide(L)'
;AAGDEAFRMLCEMTVGNAEALGVLLEKYNVQLRRFPPEVYGAMLAAGADVAREAAEKDPFTRKVYESWSDFRTKIIALSPLTELGYMQLRDA
;
A
#
# COMPACT_ATOMS: atom_id res chain seq x y z
N ALA A 1 7.49 -17.63 -16.69
CA ALA A 1 6.08 -18.01 -16.90
C ALA A 1 5.16 -17.40 -15.84
N ALA A 2 5.09 -17.92 -14.60
CA ALA A 2 4.16 -17.38 -13.59
C ALA A 2 4.53 -15.98 -13.06
N GLY A 3 5.83 -15.69 -12.87
CA GLY A 3 6.29 -14.35 -12.46
C GLY A 3 6.00 -13.28 -13.50
N ASP A 4 6.22 -13.60 -14.78
CA ASP A 4 5.94 -12.69 -15.91
C ASP A 4 4.45 -12.39 -16.02
N GLU A 5 3.59 -13.39 -15.76
CA GLU A 5 2.14 -13.24 -15.72
C GLU A 5 1.69 -12.28 -14.61
N ALA A 6 2.22 -12.45 -13.39
CA ALA A 6 1.91 -11.58 -12.26
C ALA A 6 2.34 -10.13 -12.51
N PHE A 7 3.52 -9.94 -13.12
CA PHE A 7 4.01 -8.62 -13.47
C PHE A 7 3.16 -7.98 -14.58
N ARG A 8 2.76 -8.75 -15.59
CA ARG A 8 1.90 -8.25 -16.66
C ARG A 8 0.53 -7.81 -16.14
N MET A 9 -0.09 -8.61 -15.27
CA MET A 9 -1.35 -8.23 -14.62
C MET A 9 -1.21 -6.91 -13.86
N LEU A 10 -0.11 -6.70 -13.12
CA LEU A 10 0.16 -5.44 -12.42
C LEU A 10 0.28 -4.26 -13.40
N CYS A 11 0.96 -4.44 -14.53
CA CYS A 11 1.10 -3.42 -15.57
C CYS A 11 -0.27 -3.07 -16.19
N GLU A 12 -1.07 -4.08 -16.55
CA GLU A 12 -2.41 -3.89 -17.11
C GLU A 12 -3.34 -3.14 -16.14
N MET A 13 -3.32 -3.51 -14.85
CA MET A 13 -4.06 -2.80 -13.81
C MET A 13 -3.60 -1.35 -13.66
N THR A 14 -2.29 -1.09 -13.79
CA THR A 14 -1.74 0.27 -13.68
C THR A 14 -2.23 1.16 -14.83
N VAL A 15 -2.21 0.65 -16.06
CA VAL A 15 -2.76 1.36 -17.23
C VAL A 15 -4.25 1.62 -17.05
N GLY A 16 -5.02 0.58 -16.73
CA GLY A 16 -6.47 0.71 -16.55
C GLY A 16 -6.86 1.70 -15.44
N ASN A 17 -6.12 1.71 -14.32
CA ASN A 17 -6.36 2.66 -13.24
C ASN A 17 -6.05 4.11 -13.64
N ALA A 18 -4.99 4.34 -14.43
CA ALA A 18 -4.63 5.67 -14.91
C ALA A 18 -5.71 6.24 -15.85
N GLU A 19 -6.20 5.42 -16.78
CA GLU A 19 -7.30 5.80 -17.68
C GLU A 19 -8.60 6.05 -16.91
N ALA A 20 -8.95 5.14 -15.99
CA ALA A 20 -10.17 5.25 -15.20
C ALA A 20 -10.19 6.51 -14.32
N LEU A 21 -9.05 6.88 -13.72
CA LEU A 21 -8.94 8.09 -12.90
C LEU A 21 -9.31 9.34 -13.71
N GLY A 22 -8.80 9.48 -14.93
CA GLY A 22 -9.15 10.59 -15.83
C GLY A 22 -10.66 10.66 -16.09
N VAL A 23 -11.27 9.52 -16.41
CA VAL A 23 -12.73 9.44 -16.64
C VAL A 23 -13.53 9.84 -15.38
N LEU A 24 -13.13 9.36 -14.20
CA LEU A 24 -13.81 9.68 -12.95
C LEU A 24 -13.77 11.18 -12.65
N LEU A 25 -12.62 11.82 -12.85
CA LEU A 25 -12.44 13.24 -12.56
C LEU A 25 -13.10 14.13 -13.61
N GLU A 26 -12.88 13.86 -14.90
CA GLU A 26 -13.26 14.77 -15.99
C GLU A 26 -14.71 14.58 -16.46
N LYS A 27 -15.14 13.32 -16.62
CA LYS A 27 -16.50 13.02 -17.13
C LYS A 27 -17.52 13.00 -16.00
N TYR A 28 -17.19 12.34 -14.89
CA TYR A 28 -18.12 12.12 -13.79
C TYR A 28 -17.96 13.13 -12.65
N ASN A 29 -16.98 14.04 -12.73
CA ASN A 29 -16.77 15.12 -11.76
C ASN A 29 -16.62 14.60 -10.32
N VAL A 30 -16.01 13.43 -10.15
CA VAL A 30 -15.77 12.82 -8.84
C VAL A 30 -14.84 13.71 -8.02
N GLN A 31 -15.21 13.94 -6.76
CA GLN A 31 -14.42 14.75 -5.83
C GLN A 31 -13.38 13.88 -5.13
N LEU A 32 -12.14 13.93 -5.61
CA LEU A 32 -11.04 13.25 -4.92
C LEU A 32 -10.74 13.95 -3.59
N ARG A 33 -10.66 13.18 -2.51
CA ARG A 33 -10.39 13.64 -1.14
C ARG A 33 -9.42 12.70 -0.46
N ARG A 34 -8.63 13.25 0.47
CA ARG A 34 -7.80 12.48 1.40
C ARG A 34 -8.53 12.38 2.74
N PHE A 35 -8.34 11.27 3.43
CA PHE A 35 -8.79 11.19 4.82
C PHE A 35 -8.08 12.25 5.67
N PRO A 36 -8.76 12.83 6.67
CA PRO A 36 -8.10 13.65 7.67
C PRO A 36 -6.96 12.89 8.35
N PRO A 37 -5.85 13.56 8.72
CA PRO A 37 -4.69 12.91 9.33
C PRO A 37 -5.03 12.08 10.57
N GLU A 38 -5.95 12.56 11.41
CA GLU A 38 -6.41 11.89 12.62
C GLU A 38 -7.19 10.61 12.32
N VAL A 39 -8.01 10.61 11.26
CA VAL A 39 -8.74 9.43 10.81
C VAL A 39 -7.76 8.39 10.27
N TYR A 40 -6.82 8.82 9.44
CA TYR A 40 -5.80 7.93 8.89
C TYR A 40 -4.90 7.35 10.00
N GLY A 41 -4.52 8.16 10.98
CA GLY A 41 -3.78 7.72 12.16
C GLY A 41 -4.54 6.67 12.97
N ALA A 42 -5.84 6.88 13.22
CA ALA A 42 -6.69 5.91 13.89
C ALA A 42 -6.81 4.59 13.11
N MET A 43 -6.94 4.65 11.78
CA MET A 43 -6.96 3.45 10.93
C MET A 43 -5.66 2.65 11.01
N LEU A 44 -4.51 3.33 11.00
CA LEU A 44 -3.21 2.67 11.14
C LEU A 44 -3.05 2.00 12.50
N ALA A 45 -3.45 2.68 13.58
CA ALA A 45 -3.40 2.12 14.93
C ALA A 45 -4.30 0.87 15.05
N ALA A 46 -5.55 0.97 14.61
CA ALA A 46 -6.48 -0.16 14.63
C ALA A 46 -5.98 -1.34 13.78
N GLY A 47 -5.40 -1.08 12.60
CA GLY A 47 -4.81 -2.12 11.76
C GLY A 47 -3.62 -2.81 12.42
N ALA A 48 -2.79 -2.07 13.16
CA ALA A 48 -1.67 -2.64 13.92
C ALA A 48 -2.17 -3.54 15.08
N ASP A 49 -3.21 -3.12 15.79
CA ASP A 49 -3.83 -3.93 16.84
C ASP A 49 -4.42 -5.22 16.29
N VAL A 50 -5.19 -5.16 15.20
CA VAL A 50 -5.75 -6.36 14.56
C VAL A 50 -4.67 -7.34 14.12
N ALA A 51 -3.56 -6.85 13.55
CA ALA A 51 -2.44 -7.71 13.15
C ALA A 51 -1.75 -8.37 14.36
N ARG A 52 -1.53 -7.62 15.44
CA ARG A 52 -0.97 -8.13 16.70
C ARG A 52 -1.88 -9.17 17.34
N GLU A 53 -3.17 -8.89 17.45
CA GLU A 53 -4.17 -9.81 18.01
C GLU A 53 -4.26 -11.10 17.17
N ALA A 54 -4.17 -11.00 15.84
CA ALA A 54 -4.11 -12.18 14.98
C ALA A 54 -2.88 -13.05 15.29
N ALA A 55 -1.73 -12.44 15.58
CA ALA A 55 -0.49 -13.13 15.96
C ALA A 55 -0.57 -13.83 17.33
N GLU A 56 -1.56 -13.51 18.16
CA GLU A 56 -1.78 -14.15 19.46
C GLU A 56 -2.59 -15.45 19.36
N LYS A 57 -3.23 -15.72 18.20
CA LYS A 57 -4.13 -16.87 18.02
C LYS A 57 -3.43 -18.22 18.06
N ASP A 58 -2.28 -18.35 17.39
CA ASP A 58 -1.51 -19.59 17.38
C ASP A 58 -0.02 -19.35 17.05
N PRO A 59 0.86 -20.33 17.38
CA PRO A 59 2.30 -20.18 17.17
C PRO A 59 2.73 -20.00 15.71
N PHE A 60 1.98 -20.56 14.75
CA PHE A 60 2.32 -20.43 13.34
C PHE A 60 1.98 -19.02 12.84
N THR A 61 0.80 -18.50 13.17
CA THR A 61 0.43 -17.12 12.84
C THR A 61 1.37 -16.12 13.50
N ARG A 62 1.82 -16.36 14.74
CA ARG A 62 2.87 -15.54 15.38
C ARG A 62 4.14 -15.47 14.54
N LYS A 63 4.65 -16.63 14.09
CA LYS A 63 5.85 -16.71 13.26
C LYS A 63 5.69 -15.95 11.93
N VAL A 64 4.52 -16.03 11.30
CA VAL A 64 4.21 -15.29 10.06
C VAL A 64 4.19 -13.78 10.34
N TYR A 65 3.55 -13.36 11.42
CA TYR A 65 3.49 -11.95 11.83
C TYR A 65 4.88 -11.37 12.09
N GLU A 66 5.75 -12.08 12.83
CA GLU A 66 7.12 -11.64 13.11
C GLU A 66 7.91 -11.46 11.81
N SER A 67 7.89 -12.45 10.91
CA SER A 67 8.54 -12.37 9.59
C SER A 67 8.04 -11.19 8.76
N TRP A 68 6.71 -11.00 8.71
CA TRP A 68 6.10 -9.90 7.98
C TRP A 68 6.44 -8.53 8.58
N SER A 69 6.39 -8.40 9.91
CA SER A 69 6.68 -7.14 10.63
C SER A 69 8.14 -6.72 10.44
N ASP A 70 9.07 -7.68 10.49
CA ASP A 70 10.48 -7.44 10.23
C ASP A 70 10.72 -6.94 8.80
N PHE A 71 10.11 -7.60 7.81
CA PHE A 71 10.20 -7.16 6.42
C PHE A 71 9.57 -5.77 6.21
N ARG A 72 8.39 -5.53 6.79
CA ARG A 72 7.69 -4.24 6.72
C ARG A 72 8.55 -3.10 7.27
N THR A 73 9.24 -3.32 8.38
CA THR A 73 10.14 -2.32 8.97
C THR A 73 11.28 -1.97 8.03
N LYS A 74 11.92 -2.98 7.43
CA LYS A 74 13.03 -2.80 6.48
C LYS A 74 12.59 -2.04 5.22
N ILE A 75 11.45 -2.41 4.62
CA ILE A 75 11.01 -1.81 3.35
C ILE A 75 10.52 -0.36 3.54
N ILE A 76 9.90 -0.04 4.67
CA ILE A 76 9.50 1.35 4.99
C ILE A 76 10.74 2.23 5.13
N ALA A 77 11.79 1.76 5.80
CA ALA A 77 13.04 2.50 5.91
C ALA A 77 13.72 2.72 4.55
N LEU A 78 13.59 1.76 3.63
CA LEU A 78 14.16 1.85 2.28
C LEU A 78 13.33 2.74 1.32
N SER A 79 12.01 2.82 1.49
CA SER A 79 11.10 3.45 0.52
C SER A 79 11.47 4.90 0.15
N PRO A 80 11.85 5.78 1.09
CA PRO A 80 12.28 7.15 0.76
C PRO A 80 13.55 7.23 -0.10
N LEU A 81 14.29 6.14 -0.24
CA LEU A 81 15.53 6.04 -1.03
C LEU A 81 15.32 5.37 -2.39
N THR A 82 14.10 4.93 -2.71
CA THR A 82 13.77 4.22 -3.95
C THR A 82 12.66 4.96 -4.71
N GLU A 83 11.62 4.27 -5.18
CA GLU A 83 10.57 4.84 -6.03
C GLU A 83 9.85 6.02 -5.38
N LEU A 84 9.52 5.93 -4.07
CA LEU A 84 8.88 7.04 -3.36
C LEU A 84 9.79 8.26 -3.32
N GLY A 85 11.08 8.07 -3.03
CA GLY A 85 12.08 9.14 -3.04
C GLY A 85 12.25 9.78 -4.42
N TYR A 86 12.37 8.96 -5.46
CA TYR A 86 12.47 9.43 -6.85
C TYR A 86 11.24 10.28 -7.23
N MET A 87 10.02 9.80 -6.96
CA MET A 87 8.80 10.54 -7.28
C MET A 87 8.70 11.86 -6.48
N GLN A 88 9.08 11.85 -5.20
CA GLN A 88 9.14 13.07 -4.39
C GLN A 88 10.10 14.12 -4.95
N LEU A 89 11.27 13.70 -5.47
CA LEU A 89 12.24 14.61 -6.09
C LEU A 89 11.80 15.11 -7.46
N ARG A 90 11.14 14.25 -8.24
CA ARG A 90 10.67 14.58 -9.59
C ARG A 90 9.50 15.56 -9.59
N ASP A 91 8.63 15.46 -8.59
CA ASP A 91 7.43 16.29 -8.48
C ASP A 91 7.65 17.57 -7.64
N ALA A 92 8.89 17.78 -7.13
CA ALA A 92 9.33 19.01 -6.46
C ALA A 92 9.71 20.11 -7.46
#